data_AF-A0A3P3VYD2-F1
#
_entry.id   AF-A0A3P3VYD2-F1
#
_cell.length_a   1.000
_cell.length_b   1.000
_cell.length_c   1.000
_cell.angle_alpha   90.00
_cell.angle_beta   90.00
_cell.angle_gamma   90.00
#
_symmetry.space_group_name_H-M   'P 1'
#
loop_
_entity.id
_entity.type
_entity.pdbx_description
1 polymer ?
#
loop_
_entity_poly.entity_id
_entity_poly.type
_entity_poly.pdbx_seq_one_letter_code
_entity_poly.pdbx_strand_id
1 'polypeptide(L)'
;MSSLIPAQNTGGGLFSTSASTAADRRQSSALARQTRRDIDQIAARVEVETAAEQARAFLVSHAMTNVATLVNQAESHMKIAPAAAPFYEALITSYAINAGQRIARL
;
A
#
# COMPACT_ATOMS: atom_id res chain seq x y z
N MET A 1 -86.30 -7.24 22.43
CA MET A 1 -86.04 -5.86 22.92
C MET A 1 -84.53 -5.70 23.04
N SER A 2 -83.99 -4.72 22.32
CA SER A 2 -82.59 -4.24 22.36
C SER A 2 -81.50 -5.22 21.85
N SER A 3 -80.54 -4.87 21.00
CA SER A 3 -80.22 -3.60 20.34
C SER A 3 -79.03 -3.80 19.38
N LEU A 4 -79.04 -3.02 18.29
CA LEU A 4 -77.90 -2.42 17.58
C LEU A 4 -77.14 -3.22 16.49
N ILE A 5 -77.03 -2.53 15.35
CA ILE A 5 -76.48 -2.91 14.05
C ILE A 5 -74.96 -2.48 13.98
N PRO A 6 -74.28 -2.45 12.81
CA PRO A 6 -73.07 -3.21 12.50
C PRO A 6 -71.80 -2.32 12.44
N ALA A 7 -70.62 -2.92 12.28
CA ALA A 7 -69.47 -2.19 11.73
C ALA A 7 -68.51 -3.14 11.00
N GLN A 8 -68.56 -3.06 9.68
CA GLN A 8 -67.44 -3.37 8.82
C GLN A 8 -66.25 -2.52 9.27
N ASN A 9 -65.11 -3.14 9.55
CA ASN A 9 -63.84 -2.45 9.44
C ASN A 9 -63.01 -3.09 8.33
N THR A 10 -63.45 -2.78 7.11
CA THR A 10 -62.61 -2.78 5.92
C THR A 10 -61.78 -1.50 6.00
N GLY A 11 -60.47 -1.60 6.26
CA GLY A 11 -59.68 -0.38 6.35
C GLY A 11 -58.20 -0.54 6.69
N GLY A 12 -57.41 -0.81 5.65
CA GLY A 12 -56.19 -0.05 5.37
C GLY A 12 -55.00 -0.20 6.33
N GLY A 13 -53.96 -0.90 5.88
CA GLY A 13 -52.64 -0.79 6.50
C GLY A 13 -51.68 -1.92 6.19
N LEU A 14 -51.57 -2.36 4.93
CA LEU A 14 -50.35 -3.03 4.47
C LEU A 14 -49.21 -1.99 4.54
N PHE A 15 -48.65 -1.79 5.73
CA PHE A 15 -47.35 -1.18 5.86
C PHE A 15 -46.37 -2.11 5.17
N SER A 16 -45.84 -1.63 4.05
CA SER A 16 -44.82 -2.27 3.23
C SER A 16 -43.49 -2.35 3.99
N THR A 17 -43.44 -3.11 5.09
CA THR A 17 -42.23 -3.33 5.91
C THR A 17 -41.35 -4.46 5.37
N SER A 18 -41.87 -5.30 4.47
CA SER A 18 -41.08 -6.30 3.77
C SER A 18 -40.22 -5.68 2.65
N ALA A 19 -40.71 -4.61 2.01
CA ALA A 19 -39.96 -3.91 0.96
C ALA A 19 -38.80 -3.09 1.54
N SER A 20 -38.99 -2.40 2.67
CA SER A 20 -37.92 -1.64 3.34
C SER A 20 -36.83 -2.55 3.91
N THR A 21 -37.19 -3.61 4.63
CA THR A 21 -36.19 -4.56 5.16
C THR A 21 -35.46 -5.38 4.10
N ALA A 22 -36.08 -5.62 2.94
CA ALA A 22 -35.41 -6.23 1.79
C ALA A 22 -34.46 -5.26 1.07
N ALA A 23 -34.84 -3.98 0.96
CA ALA A 23 -33.98 -2.92 0.43
C ALA A 23 -32.78 -2.65 1.34
N ASP A 24 -33.00 -2.55 2.65
CA ASP A 24 -31.94 -2.37 3.66
C ASP A 24 -30.97 -3.56 3.68
N ARG A 25 -31.47 -4.80 3.57
CA ARG A 25 -30.62 -6.00 3.45
C ARG A 25 -29.83 -6.06 2.15
N ARG A 26 -30.39 -5.57 1.05
CA ARG A 26 -29.68 -5.46 -0.23
C ARG A 26 -28.62 -4.37 -0.18
N GLN A 27 -28.91 -3.24 0.47
CA GLN A 27 -27.95 -2.17 0.69
C GLN A 27 -26.82 -2.59 1.64
N SER A 28 -27.12 -3.30 2.73
CA SER A 28 -26.11 -3.79 3.66
C SER A 28 -25.22 -4.86 3.03
N SER A 29 -25.78 -5.76 2.22
CA SER A 29 -24.99 -6.75 1.46
C SER A 29 -24.16 -6.12 0.34
N ALA A 30 -24.67 -5.08 -0.32
CA ALA A 30 -23.90 -4.32 -1.31
C ALA A 30 -22.74 -3.55 -0.65
N LEU A 31 -22.98 -2.92 0.51
CA LEU A 31 -21.95 -2.26 1.31
C LEU A 31 -20.90 -3.25 1.78
N ALA A 32 -21.29 -4.42 2.31
CA ALA A 32 -20.35 -5.46 2.74
C ALA A 32 -19.47 -5.96 1.58
N ARG A 33 -20.03 -6.10 0.37
CA ARG A 33 -19.25 -6.44 -0.84
C ARG A 33 -18.32 -5.32 -1.25
N GLN A 34 -18.75 -4.06 -1.12
CA GLN A 34 -17.90 -2.90 -1.41
C GLN A 34 -16.71 -2.85 -0.44
N THR A 35 -16.96 -2.93 0.86
CA THR A 35 -15.90 -2.97 1.88
C THR A 35 -14.94 -4.13 1.66
N ARG A 36 -15.44 -5.32 1.26
CA ARG A 36 -14.58 -6.45 0.93
C ARG A 36 -13.65 -6.14 -0.25
N ARG A 37 -14.18 -5.54 -1.33
CA ARG A 37 -13.38 -5.11 -2.48
C ARG A 37 -12.34 -4.06 -2.09
N ASP A 38 -12.69 -3.12 -1.23
CA ASP A 38 -11.76 -2.08 -0.77
C ASP A 38 -10.62 -2.69 0.06
N ILE A 39 -10.94 -3.65 0.95
CA ILE A 39 -9.93 -4.41 1.71
C ILE A 39 -9.01 -5.20 0.77
N ASP A 40 -9.58 -5.91 -0.21
CA ASP A 40 -8.79 -6.71 -1.16
C ASP A 40 -7.88 -5.80 -2.01
N GLN A 41 -8.35 -4.61 -2.40
CA GLN A 41 -7.51 -3.62 -3.11
C GLN A 41 -6.39 -3.05 -2.23
N ILE A 42 -6.67 -2.77 -0.96
CA ILE A 42 -5.65 -2.31 -0.01
C ILE A 42 -4.61 -3.41 0.20
N ALA A 43 -5.04 -4.67 0.39
CA ALA A 43 -4.13 -5.80 0.53
C ALA A 43 -3.21 -5.93 -0.69
N ALA A 44 -3.76 -5.87 -1.91
CA ALA A 44 -2.98 -5.92 -3.14
C ALA A 44 -1.98 -4.74 -3.24
N ARG A 45 -2.36 -3.53 -2.84
CA ARG A 45 -1.45 -2.38 -2.80
C ARG A 45 -0.32 -2.58 -1.79
N VAL A 46 -0.64 -3.06 -0.60
CA VAL A 46 0.34 -3.34 0.46
C VAL A 46 1.34 -4.40 0.02
N GLU A 47 0.91 -5.45 -0.70
CA GLU A 47 1.81 -6.46 -1.25
C GLU A 47 2.80 -5.85 -2.24
N VAL A 48 2.32 -4.98 -3.15
CA VAL A 48 3.18 -4.27 -4.12
C VAL A 48 4.16 -3.33 -3.41
N GLU A 49 3.70 -2.55 -2.44
CA GLU A 49 4.53 -1.64 -1.66
C GLU A 49 5.58 -2.39 -0.83
N THR A 50 5.20 -3.52 -0.23
CA THR A 50 6.12 -4.37 0.54
C THR A 50 7.19 -4.98 -0.36
N ALA A 51 6.81 -5.46 -1.55
CA ALA A 51 7.77 -5.98 -2.53
C ALA A 51 8.73 -4.87 -3.01
N ALA A 52 8.21 -3.66 -3.25
CA ALA A 52 9.03 -2.51 -3.62
C ALA A 52 10.02 -2.13 -2.51
N GLU A 53 9.59 -2.13 -1.25
CA GLU A 53 10.46 -1.82 -0.11
C GLU A 53 11.55 -2.89 0.08
N GLN A 54 11.21 -4.16 -0.05
CA GLN A 54 12.19 -5.24 -0.03
C GLN A 54 13.23 -5.09 -1.16
N ALA A 55 12.79 -4.72 -2.36
CA ALA A 55 13.69 -4.45 -3.48
C ALA A 55 14.61 -3.25 -3.21
N ARG A 56 14.08 -2.15 -2.62
CA ARG A 56 14.90 -1.01 -2.20
C ARG A 56 15.94 -1.44 -1.17
N ALA A 57 15.54 -2.15 -0.12
CA ALA A 57 16.45 -2.61 0.94
C ALA A 57 17.56 -3.52 0.39
N PHE A 58 17.22 -4.44 -0.52
CA PHE A 58 18.20 -5.29 -1.20
C PHE A 58 19.20 -4.45 -2.00
N LEU A 59 18.73 -3.47 -2.77
CA LEU A 59 19.60 -2.61 -3.57
C LEU A 59 20.47 -1.68 -2.72
N VAL A 60 19.99 -1.22 -1.55
CA VAL A 60 20.80 -0.47 -0.59
C VAL A 60 21.93 -1.35 -0.07
N SER A 61 21.64 -2.59 0.36
CA SER A 61 22.67 -3.54 0.83
C SER A 61 23.72 -3.81 -0.26
N HIS A 62 23.27 -3.98 -1.50
CA HIS A 62 24.17 -4.15 -2.63
C HIS A 62 25.03 -2.90 -2.89
N ALA A 63 24.44 -1.70 -2.84
CA ALA A 63 25.17 -0.45 -2.99
C ALA A 63 26.23 -0.27 -1.90
N MET A 64 25.91 -0.59 -0.64
CA MET A 64 26.87 -0.58 0.47
C MET A 64 28.03 -1.55 0.23
N THR A 65 27.74 -2.76 -0.24
CA THR A 65 28.77 -3.76 -0.58
C THR A 65 29.72 -3.24 -1.66
N ASN A 66 29.18 -2.57 -2.67
CA ASN A 66 29.98 -1.96 -3.73
C ASN A 66 30.82 -0.79 -3.22
N VAL A 67 30.26 0.08 -2.37
CA VAL A 67 31.01 1.17 -1.73
C VAL A 67 32.19 0.62 -0.94
N ALA A 68 31.99 -0.41 -0.10
CA ALA A 68 33.07 -1.03 0.65
C ALA A 68 34.16 -1.61 -0.28
N THR A 69 33.76 -2.23 -1.39
CA THR A 69 34.70 -2.72 -2.40
C THR A 69 35.52 -1.59 -3.03
N LEU A 70 34.88 -0.48 -3.41
CA LEU A 70 35.54 0.68 -3.99
C LEU A 70 36.50 1.35 -3.00
N VAL A 71 36.13 1.42 -1.72
CA VAL A 71 37.00 1.93 -0.64
C VAL A 71 38.25 1.06 -0.51
N ASN A 72 38.10 -0.27 -0.42
CA ASN A 72 39.25 -1.18 -0.33
C ASN A 72 40.17 -1.07 -1.56
N GLN A 73 39.60 -0.88 -2.75
CA GLN A 73 40.37 -0.63 -3.97
C GLN A 73 41.11 0.71 -3.90
N ALA A 74 40.45 1.78 -3.46
CA ALA A 74 41.05 3.09 -3.30
C ALA A 74 42.22 3.05 -2.31
N GLU A 75 42.08 2.37 -1.17
CA GLU A 75 43.16 2.17 -0.20
C GLU A 75 44.36 1.46 -0.82
N SER A 76 44.13 0.44 -1.65
CA SER A 76 45.20 -0.24 -2.39
C SER A 76 45.90 0.70 -3.37
N HIS A 77 45.13 1.49 -4.14
CA HIS A 77 45.69 2.42 -5.11
C HIS A 77 46.42 3.62 -4.48
N MET A 78 45.96 4.09 -3.32
CA MET A 78 46.63 5.16 -2.56
C MET A 78 48.03 4.77 -2.10
N LYS A 79 48.33 3.47 -1.93
CA LYS A 79 49.69 2.99 -1.64
C LYS A 79 50.64 3.19 -2.84
N ILE A 80 50.11 3.25 -4.06
CA ILE A 80 50.87 3.44 -5.30
C ILE A 80 50.92 4.91 -5.69
N ALA A 81 49.79 5.62 -5.58
CA ALA A 81 49.64 7.02 -6.00
C ALA A 81 48.87 7.82 -4.94
N PRO A 82 49.53 8.30 -3.85
CA PRO A 82 48.86 9.00 -2.76
C PRO A 82 48.27 10.35 -3.19
N ALA A 83 48.86 11.01 -4.19
CA ALA A 83 48.34 12.25 -4.75
C ALA A 83 46.94 12.10 -5.40
N ALA A 84 46.52 10.87 -5.72
CA ALA A 84 45.23 10.60 -6.33
C ALA A 84 44.08 10.41 -5.32
N ALA A 85 44.34 10.48 -4.01
CA ALA A 85 43.34 10.27 -2.96
C ALA A 85 42.04 11.10 -3.14
N PRO A 86 42.10 12.41 -3.46
CA PRO A 86 40.87 13.20 -3.66
C PRO A 86 40.02 12.71 -4.83
N PHE A 87 40.63 12.12 -5.86
CA PHE A 87 39.89 11.57 -7.00
C PHE A 87 39.14 10.29 -6.61
N TYR A 88 39.75 9.41 -5.83
CA TYR A 88 39.08 8.21 -5.35
C TYR A 88 37.90 8.53 -4.42
N GLU A 89 38.07 9.49 -3.51
CA GLU A 89 36.99 9.96 -2.64
C GLU A 89 35.82 10.55 -3.43
N ALA A 90 36.10 11.39 -4.43
CA ALA A 90 35.08 11.96 -5.30
C ALA A 90 34.32 10.88 -6.11
N LEU A 91 35.03 9.86 -6.61
CA LEU A 91 34.42 8.73 -7.33
C LEU A 91 33.50 7.91 -6.42
N ILE A 92 33.96 7.55 -5.22
CA ILE A 92 33.17 6.78 -4.25
C ILE A 92 31.93 7.56 -3.81
N THR A 93 32.10 8.83 -3.48
CA THR A 93 31.00 9.72 -3.05
C THR A 93 29.96 9.88 -4.14
N SER A 94 30.40 10.17 -5.38
CA SER A 94 29.48 10.31 -6.51
C SER A 94 28.72 9.01 -6.81
N TYR A 95 29.38 7.85 -6.71
CA TYR A 95 28.72 6.56 -6.83
C TYR A 95 27.63 6.38 -5.77
N ALA A 96 27.95 6.63 -4.49
CA ALA A 96 26.99 6.46 -3.39
C ALA A 96 25.76 7.36 -3.55
N ILE A 97 25.96 8.63 -3.92
CA ILE A 97 24.87 9.58 -4.20
C ILE A 97 23.99 9.09 -5.35
N ASN A 98 24.60 8.72 -6.48
CA ASN A 98 23.87 8.26 -7.66
C ASN A 98 23.13 6.95 -7.41
N ALA A 99 23.72 6.02 -6.63
CA ALA A 99 23.07 4.78 -6.22
C ALA A 99 21.84 5.08 -5.34
N GLY A 100 21.98 5.94 -4.33
CA GLY A 100 20.87 6.36 -3.48
C GLY A 100 19.74 7.02 -4.27
N GLN A 101 20.07 7.92 -5.20
CA GLN A 101 19.07 8.54 -6.08
C GLN A 101 18.35 7.55 -6.99
N ARG A 102 19.05 6.54 -7.53
CA ARG A 102 18.43 5.50 -8.36
C ARG A 102 17.47 4.64 -7.55
N ILE A 103 17.84 4.26 -6.32
CA ILE A 103 17.00 3.47 -5.42
C ILE A 103 15.76 4.24 -4.98
N ALA A 104 15.89 5.54 -4.73
CA ALA A 104 14.76 6.41 -4.37
C ALA A 104 13.72 6.56 -5.49
N ARG A 105 14.08 6.26 -6.76
CA ARG A 105 13.18 6.37 -7.93
C ARG A 105 12.50 5.05 -8.34
N LEU A 106 12.77 3.95 -7.62
CA LEU A 106 12.00 2.71 -7.80
C LEU A 106 10.53 2.90 -7.43
#